data_AF-A0A955EJM4-F1
#
_entry.id   AF-A0A955EJM4-F1
#
_cell.length_a   1.000
_cell.length_b   1.000
_cell.length_c   1.000
_cell.angle_alpha   90.00
_cell.angle_beta   90.00
_cell.angle_gamma   90.00
#
_symmetry.space_group_name_H-M   'P 1'
#
loop_
_entity.id
_entity.type
_entity.pdbx_description
1 polymer ?
#
loop_
_entity_poly.entity_id
_entity_poly.type
_entity_poly.pdbx_seq_one_letter_code
_entity_poly.pdbx_strand_id
1 'polypeptide(L)'
;MNLIVVATFLAHIGDIGRFDDPRRLVGYLGLDPRVHQSGESPARMGRITKQGSGDVRRVLTQAAWRAARAPGPLRAFHQRICARRGPQVASIALARKLAVLFWHLLNRDEDYAYAAPSSVRAKRRRLELAAGATPEKGRRRPEGPWRPGPAQRKVEKEMILAAEASYRQLASDRAAAGLNTTNKRQRR
;
A
#
# COMPACT_ATOMS: atom_id res chain seq x y z
N MET A 1 -0.57 4.54 -8.92
CA MET A 1 -0.39 5.60 -7.92
C MET A 1 -0.19 6.91 -8.66
N ASN A 2 -0.83 7.99 -8.22
CA ASN A 2 -0.78 9.31 -8.84
C ASN A 2 0.39 10.10 -8.22
N LEU A 3 1.05 10.96 -9.00
CA LEU A 3 2.16 11.82 -8.54
C LEU A 3 1.74 12.66 -7.33
N ILE A 4 0.51 13.18 -7.31
CA ILE A 4 -0.03 13.97 -6.19
C ILE A 4 0.04 13.16 -4.88
N VAL A 5 -0.31 11.86 -4.90
CA VAL A 5 -0.24 11.02 -3.69
C VAL A 5 1.18 10.94 -3.16
N VAL A 6 2.14 10.69 -4.05
CA VAL A 6 3.56 10.52 -3.70
C VAL A 6 4.13 11.84 -3.21
N ALA A 7 3.92 12.93 -3.95
CA ALA A 7 4.39 14.26 -3.60
C ALA A 7 3.81 14.74 -2.27
N THR A 8 2.50 14.61 -2.04
CA THR A 8 1.89 15.01 -0.75
C THR A 8 2.39 14.16 0.41
N PHE A 9 2.59 12.86 0.20
CA PHE A 9 3.12 11.95 1.22
C PHE A 9 4.56 12.31 1.60
N LEU A 10 5.44 12.46 0.59
CA LEU A 10 6.84 12.84 0.81
C LEU A 10 6.96 14.23 1.41
N ALA A 11 6.17 15.21 0.96
CA ALA A 11 6.19 16.57 1.53
C ALA A 11 5.81 16.60 3.03
N HIS A 12 4.90 15.73 3.48
CA HIS A 12 4.48 15.69 4.89
C HIS A 12 5.41 14.88 5.80
N ILE A 13 6.15 13.94 5.22
CA ILE A 13 7.09 13.09 5.96
C ILE A 13 8.48 13.71 5.98
N GLY A 14 8.90 14.33 4.87
CA GLY A 14 10.28 14.72 4.66
C GLY A 14 11.15 13.48 4.55
N ASP A 15 12.12 13.36 5.44
CA ASP A 15 12.95 12.17 5.56
C ASP A 15 12.19 11.02 6.24
N ILE A 16 12.19 9.85 5.60
CA ILE A 16 11.58 8.63 6.12
C ILE A 16 12.40 8.03 7.28
N GLY A 17 13.71 8.30 7.30
CA GLY A 17 14.67 7.81 8.30
C GLY A 17 14.39 8.33 9.71
N ARG A 18 13.64 9.43 9.86
CA ARG A 18 13.23 9.97 11.17
C ARG A 18 12.31 9.03 11.98
N PHE A 19 11.78 7.98 11.35
CA PHE A 19 10.89 7.02 11.99
C PHE A 19 11.58 5.65 12.12
N ASP A 20 12.00 5.28 13.33
CA ASP A 20 12.62 3.97 13.60
C ASP A 20 11.67 2.78 13.43
N ASP A 21 10.35 3.02 13.52
CA ASP A 21 9.33 1.97 13.46
C ASP A 21 8.12 2.43 12.61
N PRO A 22 7.60 1.57 11.72
CA PRO A 22 6.51 1.92 10.83
C PRO A 22 5.20 2.24 11.58
N ARG A 23 5.01 1.77 12.82
CA ARG A 23 3.84 2.14 13.65
C ARG A 23 3.93 3.59 14.10
N ARG A 24 5.12 4.14 14.33
CA ARG A 24 5.30 5.57 14.61
C ARG A 24 4.86 6.42 13.42
N LEU A 25 5.23 6.01 12.20
CA LEU A 25 4.74 6.66 10.98
C LEU A 25 3.20 6.59 10.88
N VAL A 26 2.60 5.42 11.09
CA VAL A 26 1.13 5.25 11.03
C VAL A 26 0.42 6.12 12.09
N GLY A 27 0.98 6.20 13.30
CA GLY A 27 0.50 7.07 14.37
C GLY A 27 0.59 8.55 14.00
N TYR A 28 1.74 8.99 13.48
CA TYR A 28 1.97 10.34 12.98
C TYR A 28 0.97 10.74 11.88
N LEU A 29 0.64 9.82 10.98
CA LEU A 29 -0.36 10.02 9.92
C LEU A 29 -1.81 9.96 10.42
N GLY A 30 -2.03 9.59 11.69
CA GLY A 30 -3.35 9.45 12.28
C GLY A 30 -4.19 8.33 11.66
N LEU A 31 -3.54 7.28 11.15
CA LEU A 31 -4.17 6.10 10.55
C LEU A 31 -4.35 4.93 11.53
N ASP A 32 -3.83 5.05 12.75
CA ASP A 32 -4.01 4.05 13.79
C ASP A 32 -5.42 4.16 14.42
N PRO A 33 -6.16 3.05 14.58
CA PRO A 33 -7.39 3.04 15.35
C PRO A 33 -7.10 3.37 16.82
N ARG A 34 -7.98 4.14 17.46
CA ARG A 34 -7.92 4.32 18.92
C ARG A 34 -8.12 2.98 19.60
N VAL A 35 -7.24 2.69 20.56
CA VAL A 35 -7.38 1.53 21.44
C VAL A 35 -8.00 2.02 22.74
N HIS A 36 -9.17 1.50 23.07
CA HIS A 36 -9.77 1.65 24.39
C HIS A 36 -9.49 0.37 25.17
N GLN A 37 -8.62 0.48 26.17
CA GLN A 37 -8.32 -0.60 27.11
C GLN A 37 -8.45 -0.02 28.52
N SER A 38 -9.48 -0.44 29.25
CA SER A 38 -9.70 -0.10 30.65
C SER A 38 -9.54 -1.37 31.49
N GLY A 39 -8.53 -1.41 32.36
CA GLY A 39 -8.24 -2.55 33.23
C GLY A 39 -7.83 -3.83 32.48
N GLU A 40 -8.28 -4.99 32.97
CA GLU A 40 -8.01 -6.33 32.40
C GLU A 40 -8.85 -6.66 31.15
N SER A 41 -9.75 -5.75 30.75
CA SER A 41 -10.62 -5.99 29.60
C SER A 41 -9.84 -6.06 28.27
N PRO A 42 -10.26 -6.92 27.33
CA PRO A 42 -9.64 -7.00 26.01
C PRO A 42 -9.65 -5.63 25.30
N ALA A 43 -8.49 -5.24 24.75
CA ALA A 43 -8.34 -4.01 24.01
C ALA A 43 -9.38 -3.90 22.88
N ARG A 44 -10.29 -2.93 22.96
CA ARG A 44 -11.27 -2.64 21.90
C ARG A 44 -10.72 -1.58 20.96
N MET A 45 -10.71 -1.90 19.68
CA MET A 45 -10.29 -0.98 18.63
C MET A 45 -11.49 -0.14 18.14
N GLY A 46 -11.42 1.18 18.33
CA GLY A 46 -12.43 2.15 17.93
C GLY A 46 -12.08 2.91 16.63
N ARG A 47 -12.64 4.12 16.48
CA ARG A 47 -12.37 5.02 15.35
C ARG A 47 -10.89 5.44 15.32
N ILE A 48 -10.38 5.81 14.13
CA ILE A 48 -9.04 6.36 13.99
C ILE A 48 -8.83 7.61 14.87
N THR A 49 -7.59 7.81 15.32
CA THR A 49 -7.21 8.94 16.17
C THR A 49 -7.44 10.29 15.49
N LYS A 50 -7.21 10.35 14.17
CA LYS A 50 -7.24 11.58 13.34
C LYS A 50 -6.24 12.66 13.76
N GLN A 51 -5.26 12.33 14.59
CA GLN A 51 -4.26 13.28 15.13
C GLN A 51 -3.25 13.79 14.09
N GLY A 52 -3.14 13.11 12.93
CA GLY A 52 -2.28 13.55 11.81
C GLY A 52 -3.02 14.34 10.73
N SER A 53 -2.27 14.86 9.76
CA SER A 53 -2.76 15.65 8.62
C SER A 53 -3.96 15.02 7.91
N GLY A 54 -5.04 15.80 7.79
CA GLY A 54 -6.25 15.42 7.06
C GLY A 54 -5.99 15.19 5.58
N ASP A 55 -5.06 15.95 5.00
CA ASP A 55 -4.75 15.86 3.58
C ASP A 55 -4.04 14.55 3.26
N VAL A 56 -2.97 14.20 3.97
CA VAL A 56 -2.25 12.92 3.73
C VAL A 56 -3.19 11.74 3.89
N ARG A 57 -4.03 11.75 4.93
CA ARG A 57 -5.03 10.71 5.14
C ARG A 57 -6.02 10.64 3.98
N ARG A 58 -6.45 11.77 3.42
CA ARG A 58 -7.32 11.81 2.23
C ARG A 58 -6.59 11.18 1.03
N VAL A 59 -5.36 11.60 0.74
CA VAL A 59 -4.63 11.12 -0.45
C VAL A 59 -4.26 9.63 -0.34
N LEU A 60 -3.86 9.17 0.84
CA LEU A 60 -3.61 7.74 1.11
C LEU A 60 -4.89 6.90 1.02
N THR A 61 -6.02 7.43 1.47
CA THR A 61 -7.31 6.76 1.33
C THR A 61 -7.71 6.64 -0.14
N GLN A 62 -7.52 7.68 -0.94
CA GLN A 62 -7.74 7.62 -2.39
C GLN A 62 -6.80 6.62 -3.08
N ALA A 63 -5.54 6.56 -2.65
CA ALA A 63 -4.59 5.55 -3.12
C ALA A 63 -5.03 4.13 -2.76
N ALA A 64 -5.55 3.92 -1.55
CA ALA A 64 -6.10 2.65 -1.11
C ALA A 64 -7.29 2.21 -1.98
N TRP A 65 -8.24 3.11 -2.27
CA TRP A 65 -9.36 2.81 -3.18
C TRP A 65 -8.89 2.38 -4.57
N ARG A 66 -7.88 3.04 -5.11
CA ARG A 66 -7.28 2.64 -6.40
C ARG A 66 -6.58 1.29 -6.30
N ALA A 67 -5.81 1.04 -5.24
CA ALA A 67 -5.13 -0.22 -5.01
C ALA A 67 -6.10 -1.40 -4.79
N ALA A 68 -7.25 -1.15 -4.16
CA ALA A 68 -8.29 -2.16 -3.95
C ALA A 68 -8.95 -2.63 -5.27
N ARG A 69 -8.90 -1.82 -6.33
CA ARG A 69 -9.46 -2.15 -7.64
C ARG A 69 -8.45 -2.84 -8.58
N ALA A 70 -7.16 -2.70 -8.31
CA ALA A 70 -6.12 -3.37 -9.09
C ALA A 70 -5.96 -4.83 -8.62
N PRO A 71 -5.75 -5.78 -9.54
CA PRO A 71 -5.44 -7.15 -9.13
C PRO A 71 -4.14 -7.19 -8.31
N GLY A 72 -4.04 -8.14 -7.39
CA GLY A 72 -2.87 -8.36 -6.55
C GLY A 72 -3.15 -8.49 -5.05
N PRO A 73 -2.11 -8.72 -4.23
CA PRO A 73 -2.26 -9.00 -2.80
C PRO A 73 -2.96 -7.90 -1.99
N LEU A 74 -2.85 -6.64 -2.41
CA LEU A 74 -3.51 -5.50 -1.74
C LEU A 74 -5.03 -5.54 -1.88
N ARG A 75 -5.52 -5.95 -3.05
CA ARG A 75 -6.96 -6.16 -3.29
C ARG A 75 -7.49 -7.31 -2.45
N ALA A 76 -6.81 -8.45 -2.43
CA ALA A 76 -7.21 -9.58 -1.59
C ALA A 76 -7.22 -9.20 -0.09
N PHE A 77 -6.23 -8.43 0.38
CA PHE A 77 -6.25 -7.88 1.74
C PHE A 77 -7.49 -7.01 1.98
N HIS A 78 -7.77 -6.07 1.08
CA HIS A 78 -8.93 -5.19 1.20
C HIS A 78 -10.24 -5.97 1.24
N GLN A 79 -10.45 -6.89 0.31
CA GLN A 79 -11.65 -7.72 0.24
C GLN A 79 -11.89 -8.51 1.54
N ARG A 80 -10.82 -9.10 2.12
CA ARG A 80 -10.89 -9.83 3.39
C ARG A 80 -11.29 -8.96 4.58
N ILE A 81 -10.87 -7.69 4.60
CA ILE A 81 -11.31 -6.75 5.65
C ILE A 81 -12.72 -6.25 5.36
N CYS A 82 -13.04 -5.97 4.10
CA CYS A 82 -14.35 -5.50 3.66
C CYS A 82 -15.45 -6.48 4.02
N ALA A 83 -15.22 -7.78 3.81
CA ALA A 83 -16.16 -8.84 4.19
C ALA A 83 -16.49 -8.88 5.69
N ARG A 84 -15.60 -8.38 6.56
CA ARG A 84 -15.76 -8.44 8.02
C ARG A 84 -16.19 -7.12 8.66
N ARG A 85 -15.79 -5.98 8.10
CA ARG A 85 -15.95 -4.66 8.74
C ARG A 85 -16.48 -3.58 7.79
N GLY A 86 -16.85 -3.95 6.57
CA GLY A 86 -17.34 -3.03 5.55
C GLY A 86 -16.25 -2.25 4.80
N PRO A 87 -16.63 -1.56 3.71
CA PRO A 87 -15.69 -0.99 2.74
C PRO A 87 -14.92 0.22 3.28
N GLN A 88 -15.53 1.06 4.13
CA GLN A 88 -14.85 2.23 4.70
C GLN A 88 -13.70 1.83 5.62
N VAL A 89 -13.95 0.86 6.51
CA VAL A 89 -12.92 0.33 7.43
C VAL A 89 -11.83 -0.38 6.63
N ALA A 90 -12.20 -1.15 5.60
CA ALA A 90 -11.24 -1.82 4.73
C ALA A 90 -10.32 -0.84 3.99
N SER A 91 -10.85 0.29 3.53
CA SER A 91 -10.07 1.34 2.86
C SER A 91 -9.06 1.98 3.79
N ILE A 92 -9.44 2.30 5.03
CA ILE A 92 -8.53 2.83 6.05
C ILE A 92 -7.47 1.79 6.42
N ALA A 93 -7.87 0.53 6.61
CA ALA A 93 -6.94 -0.56 6.90
C ALA A 93 -5.92 -0.76 5.77
N LEU A 94 -6.36 -0.64 4.51
CA LEU A 94 -5.48 -0.69 3.35
C LEU A 94 -4.58 0.54 3.26
N ALA A 95 -5.07 1.75 3.56
CA ALA A 95 -4.25 2.96 3.64
C ALA A 95 -3.14 2.82 4.69
N ARG A 96 -3.44 2.26 5.87
CA ARG A 96 -2.44 1.91 6.88
C ARG A 96 -1.42 0.91 6.35
N LYS A 97 -1.88 -0.14 5.66
CA LYS A 97 -0.98 -1.15 5.07
C LYS A 97 -0.06 -0.53 4.01
N LEU A 98 -0.57 0.40 3.20
CA LEU A 98 0.22 1.15 2.23
C LEU A 98 1.28 2.03 2.91
N ALA A 99 0.94 2.73 3.99
CA ALA A 99 1.92 3.54 4.72
C ALA A 99 3.08 2.70 5.28
N VAL A 100 2.78 1.53 5.85
CA VAL A 100 3.81 0.58 6.32
C VAL A 100 4.65 0.05 5.16
N LEU A 101 4.02 -0.27 4.02
CA LEU A 101 4.74 -0.68 2.82
C LEU A 101 5.68 0.42 2.33
N PHE A 102 5.23 1.67 2.25
CA PHE A 102 6.07 2.79 1.81
C PHE A 102 7.27 2.98 2.74
N TRP A 103 7.09 2.85 4.05
CA TRP A 103 8.21 2.91 4.99
C TRP A 103 9.26 1.84 4.70
N HIS A 104 8.85 0.58 4.47
CA HIS A 104 9.80 -0.49 4.14
C HIS A 104 10.48 -0.29 2.79
N LEU A 105 9.72 0.08 1.76
CA LEU A 105 10.25 0.26 0.40
C LEU A 105 11.23 1.44 0.35
N LEU A 106 10.91 2.55 1.01
CA LEU A 106 11.78 3.73 1.05
C LEU A 106 13.02 3.51 1.92
N ASN A 107 12.91 2.81 3.06
CA ASN A 107 14.07 2.53 3.90
C ASN A 107 15.03 1.49 3.30
N ARG A 108 14.53 0.60 2.44
CA ARG A 108 15.33 -0.45 1.81
C ARG A 108 15.76 -0.11 0.38
N ASP A 109 15.28 1.02 -0.14
CA ASP A 109 15.41 1.39 -1.56
C ASP A 109 14.97 0.25 -2.50
N GLU A 110 13.87 -0.41 -2.14
CA GLU A 110 13.32 -1.56 -2.86
C GLU A 110 12.04 -1.18 -3.61
N ASP A 111 11.88 -1.73 -4.81
CA ASP A 111 10.65 -1.63 -5.57
C ASP A 111 9.55 -2.56 -5.04
N TYR A 112 8.29 -2.16 -5.23
CA TYR A 112 7.17 -3.02 -4.86
C TYR A 112 7.11 -4.27 -5.76
N ALA A 113 7.38 -5.44 -5.17
CA ALA A 113 7.52 -6.72 -5.87
C ALA A 113 6.34 -7.11 -6.78
N TYR A 114 5.12 -6.67 -6.46
CA TYR A 114 3.91 -6.99 -7.26
C TYR A 114 3.48 -5.84 -8.18
N ALA A 115 4.39 -4.91 -8.48
CA ALA A 115 4.15 -3.89 -9.50
C ALA A 115 4.33 -4.49 -10.90
N ALA A 116 3.44 -4.13 -11.84
CA ALA A 116 3.66 -4.44 -13.25
C ALA A 116 4.82 -3.59 -13.80
N PRO A 117 5.99 -4.17 -14.17
CA PRO A 117 7.17 -3.40 -14.54
C PRO A 117 6.91 -2.47 -15.72
N SER A 118 6.14 -2.92 -16.71
CA SER A 118 5.73 -2.09 -17.84
C SER A 118 4.99 -0.80 -17.43
N SER A 119 4.12 -0.89 -16.43
CA SER A 119 3.32 0.22 -15.93
C SER A 119 4.14 1.17 -15.06
N VAL A 120 5.22 0.67 -14.44
CA VAL A 120 6.20 1.47 -13.72
C VAL A 120 7.05 2.25 -14.71
N ARG A 121 7.61 1.59 -15.73
CA ARG A 121 8.39 2.24 -16.81
C ARG A 121 7.63 3.38 -17.47
N ALA A 122 6.36 3.17 -17.82
CA ALA A 122 5.53 4.20 -18.43
C ALA A 122 5.31 5.42 -17.51
N LYS A 123 5.19 5.21 -16.19
CA LYS A 123 5.07 6.31 -15.21
C LYS A 123 6.39 7.04 -15.04
N ARG A 124 7.49 6.29 -14.91
CA ARG A 124 8.84 6.84 -14.81
C ARG A 124 9.13 7.73 -16.02
N ARG A 125 8.83 7.26 -17.23
CA ARG A 125 9.01 8.07 -18.44
C ARG A 125 8.15 9.35 -18.44
N ARG A 126 6.92 9.31 -17.94
CA ARG A 126 6.10 10.52 -17.80
C ARG A 126 6.73 11.53 -16.83
N LEU A 127 7.35 11.05 -15.75
CA LEU A 127 8.05 11.90 -14.80
C LEU A 127 9.32 12.48 -15.42
N GLU A 128 10.10 11.68 -16.14
CA GLU A 128 11.28 12.14 -16.87
C GLU A 128 10.91 13.26 -17.85
N LEU A 129 9.83 13.08 -18.63
CA LEU A 129 9.34 14.11 -19.56
C LEU A 129 8.86 15.37 -18.82
N ALA A 130 8.16 15.22 -17.69
CA ALA A 130 7.74 16.36 -16.88
C ALA A 130 8.93 17.10 -16.23
N ALA A 131 10.04 16.41 -15.99
CA ALA A 131 11.29 16.96 -15.48
C ALA A 131 12.19 17.58 -16.57
N GLY A 132 11.75 17.62 -17.83
CA GLY A 132 12.48 18.24 -18.94
C GLY A 132 13.32 17.28 -19.79
N ALA A 133 13.18 15.96 -19.62
CA ALA A 133 13.86 15.01 -20.50
C ALA A 133 13.40 15.17 -21.96
N THR A 134 14.33 14.97 -22.91
CA THR A 134 14.03 15.10 -24.33
C THR A 134 12.94 14.11 -24.77
N PRO A 135 11.86 14.58 -25.41
CA PRO A 135 10.88 13.68 -26.00
C PRO A 135 11.53 12.86 -27.12
N GLU A 136 11.56 11.54 -26.96
CA GLU A 136 11.94 10.65 -28.06
C GLU A 136 10.78 10.59 -29.06
N LYS A 137 10.92 11.30 -30.20
CA LYS A 137 10.03 11.12 -31.35
C LYS A 137 10.41 9.81 -32.06
N GLY A 138 9.57 8.77 -31.85
CA GLY A 138 9.42 7.67 -32.81
C GLY A 138 10.40 6.50 -32.71
N ARG A 139 9.87 5.35 -32.27
CA ARG A 139 9.70 4.09 -33.02
C ARG A 139 8.95 3.14 -32.08
N ARG A 140 7.92 2.43 -32.55
CA ARG A 140 7.23 1.40 -31.75
C ARG A 140 8.21 0.24 -31.52
N ARG A 141 9.03 0.31 -30.46
CA ARG A 141 9.84 -0.81 -30.01
C ARG A 141 8.97 -1.74 -29.15
N PRO A 142 9.06 -3.08 -29.30
CA PRO A 142 8.36 -4.02 -28.42
C PRO A 142 8.68 -3.78 -26.93
N GLU A 143 9.93 -3.41 -26.65
CA GLU A 143 10.46 -3.08 -25.31
C GLU A 143 10.47 -1.57 -24.96
N GLY A 144 9.80 -0.72 -25.76
CA GLY A 144 9.77 0.72 -25.51
C GLY A 144 9.09 1.12 -24.19
N PRO A 145 9.36 2.33 -23.67
CA PRO A 145 8.71 2.85 -22.46
C PRO A 145 7.19 3.07 -22.65
N TRP A 146 6.74 3.11 -23.91
CA TRP A 146 5.34 3.31 -24.28
C TRP A 146 4.67 2.00 -24.69
N ARG A 147 3.60 1.65 -23.94
CA ARG A 147 2.72 0.47 -24.10
C ARG A 147 3.48 -0.86 -24.25
N PRO A 148 3.58 -1.69 -23.18
CA PRO A 148 4.09 -3.06 -23.33
C PRO A 148 3.27 -3.85 -24.36
N GLY A 149 3.93 -4.78 -25.04
CA GLY A 149 3.28 -5.73 -25.94
C GLY A 149 2.22 -6.59 -25.25
N PRO A 150 1.25 -7.14 -26.00
CA PRO A 150 0.15 -7.93 -25.42
C PRO A 150 0.63 -9.17 -24.65
N ALA A 151 1.70 -9.83 -25.12
CA ALA A 151 2.29 -11.00 -24.44
C ALA A 151 2.85 -10.63 -23.06
N GLN A 152 3.64 -9.55 -22.96
CA GLN A 152 4.19 -9.09 -21.69
C GLN A 152 3.09 -8.74 -20.68
N ARG A 153 2.00 -8.09 -21.12
CA ARG A 153 0.87 -7.77 -20.23
C ARG A 153 0.20 -9.02 -19.68
N LYS A 154 0.09 -10.07 -20.52
CA LYS A 154 -0.52 -11.34 -20.11
C LYS A 154 0.33 -11.98 -19.01
N VAL A 155 1.65 -12.07 -19.20
CA VAL A 155 2.59 -12.59 -18.21
C VAL A 155 2.53 -11.78 -16.91
N GLU A 156 2.64 -10.45 -16.99
CA GLU A 156 2.56 -9.57 -15.81
C GLU A 156 1.23 -9.74 -15.06
N LYS A 157 0.11 -9.85 -15.80
CA LYS A 157 -1.21 -10.07 -15.22
C LYS A 157 -1.30 -11.44 -14.54
N GLU A 158 -0.80 -12.49 -15.17
CA GLU A 158 -0.78 -13.85 -14.61
C GLU A 158 0.04 -13.91 -13.32
N MET A 159 1.22 -13.30 -13.30
CA MET A 159 2.06 -13.19 -12.09
C MET A 159 1.33 -12.46 -10.95
N ILE A 160 0.67 -11.34 -11.25
CA ILE A 160 -0.09 -10.57 -10.25
C ILE A 160 -1.28 -11.37 -9.71
N LEU A 161 -1.98 -12.11 -10.57
CA LEU A 161 -3.10 -12.96 -10.18
C LEU A 161 -2.63 -14.16 -9.35
N ALA A 162 -1.52 -14.79 -9.72
CA ALA A 162 -0.90 -15.85 -8.95
C ALA A 162 -0.51 -15.34 -7.55
N ALA A 163 0.11 -14.17 -7.45
CA ALA A 163 0.43 -13.53 -6.17
C ALA A 163 -0.82 -13.21 -5.34
N GLU A 164 -1.92 -12.77 -5.98
CA GLU A 164 -3.20 -12.57 -5.31
C GLU A 164 -3.74 -13.88 -4.72
N ALA A 165 -3.67 -14.98 -5.47
CA ALA A 165 -4.08 -16.30 -5.02
C ALA A 165 -3.19 -16.81 -3.86
N SER A 166 -1.87 -16.72 -3.97
CA SER A 166 -0.93 -17.08 -2.91
C SER A 166 -1.20 -16.30 -1.62
N TYR A 167 -1.51 -15.00 -1.74
CA TYR A 167 -1.87 -14.19 -0.58
C TYR A 167 -3.17 -14.66 0.08
N ARG A 168 -4.18 -15.03 -0.70
CA ARG A 168 -5.45 -15.56 -0.16
C ARG A 168 -5.22 -16.86 0.58
N GLN A 169 -4.42 -17.76 0.01
CA GLN A 169 -4.07 -19.03 0.66
C GLN A 169 -3.38 -18.79 1.99
N LEU A 170 -2.29 -18.00 1.99
CA LEU A 170 -1.55 -17.66 3.21
C LEU A 170 -2.42 -16.97 4.27
N ALA A 171 -3.40 -16.16 3.85
CA ALA A 171 -4.35 -15.55 4.76
C ALA A 171 -5.36 -16.55 5.35
N SER A 172 -5.75 -17.57 4.58
CA SER A 172 -6.59 -18.68 5.02
C SER A 172 -5.84 -19.58 6.00
N ASP A 173 -4.61 -19.97 5.65
CA ASP A 173 -3.75 -20.81 6.49
C ASP A 173 -3.49 -20.15 7.85
N ARG A 174 -3.21 -18.85 7.86
CA ARG A 174 -3.06 -18.08 9.10
C ARG A 174 -4.33 -18.02 9.94
N ALA A 175 -5.50 -17.96 9.31
CA ALA A 175 -6.77 -17.99 10.02
C ALA A 175 -7.03 -19.38 10.64
N ALA A 176 -6.73 -20.45 9.89
CA ALA A 176 -6.81 -21.83 10.37
C ALA A 176 -5.83 -22.12 11.52
N ALA A 177 -4.62 -21.55 11.46
CA ALA A 177 -3.60 -21.70 12.52
C ALA A 177 -3.90 -20.92 13.81
N GLY A 178 -5.02 -20.17 13.89
CA GLY A 178 -5.40 -19.45 15.11
C GLY A 178 -4.44 -18.32 15.53
N LEU A 179 -3.51 -17.92 14.66
CA LEU A 179 -2.52 -16.86 14.91
C LEU A 179 -3.17 -15.46 14.83
N ASN A 180 -4.16 -15.19 15.67
CA ASN A 180 -4.59 -13.82 15.94
C ASN A 180 -3.54 -13.18 16.84
N THR A 181 -2.86 -12.16 16.30
CA THR A 181 -1.88 -11.34 17.02
C THR A 181 -2.56 -10.50 18.10
N THR A 182 -2.94 -11.12 19.20
CA THR A 182 -3.43 -10.47 20.43
C THR A 182 -2.74 -11.05 21.66
N ASN A 183 -1.47 -11.46 21.55
CA ASN A 183 -0.68 -11.86 22.72
C ASN A 183 0.82 -11.58 22.55
N LYS A 184 1.21 -10.30 22.66
CA LYS A 184 2.61 -9.89 22.96
C LYS A 184 2.63 -8.55 23.70
N ARG A 185 2.03 -8.51 24.90
CA ARG A 185 2.35 -7.54 25.98
C ARG A 185 2.06 -8.20 27.34
N GLN A 186 2.64 -9.36 27.57
CA GLN A 186 2.84 -9.96 28.89
C GLN A 186 4.27 -10.50 28.87
N ARG A 187 5.24 -9.64 29.17
CA ARG A 187 6.64 -9.91 29.55
C ARG A 187 7.43 -8.61 29.40
N ARG A 188 7.31 -7.75 30.41
CA ARG A 188 8.36 -6.98 31.06
C ARG A 188 7.70 -6.02 32.04
#